data_AF-A0A0Q7KJ53-F1
#
_entry.id   AF-A0A0Q7KJ53-F1
#
_cell.length_a   1.000
_cell.length_b   1.000
_cell.length_c   1.000
_cell.angle_alpha   90.00
_cell.angle_beta   90.00
_cell.angle_gamma   90.00
#
_symmetry.space_group_name_H-M   'P 1'
#
loop_
_entity.id
_entity.type
_entity.pdbx_description
1 polymer ?
#
loop_
_entity_poly.entity_id
_entity_poly.type
_entity_poly.pdbx_seq_one_letter_code
_entity_poly.pdbx_strand_id
1 'polypeptide(L)'
;MTVIALVLAAAAGLLHVFIFTLESLRWREPSTWRTFGVASQADADTTAPLAYNQGFYNLFLAVGTFVGIVVVAVSDTHDPIGWTLVVFACGSMLAAALVLLSTGLSNLRAASIQGVPALLAVATALVAATA
;
A
#
# COMPACT_ATOMS: atom_id res chain seq x y z
N MET A 1 7.11 8.81 -18.87
CA MET A 1 6.75 7.76 -17.88
C MET A 1 6.43 8.34 -16.51
N THR A 2 6.98 9.51 -16.14
CA THR A 2 6.76 10.19 -14.86
C THR A 2 5.30 10.30 -14.44
N VAL A 3 4.44 10.95 -15.25
CA VAL A 3 3.01 11.13 -14.90
C VAL A 3 2.30 9.80 -14.62
N ILE A 4 2.56 8.77 -15.45
CA ILE A 4 1.98 7.44 -15.28
C ILE A 4 2.43 6.83 -13.96
N ALA A 5 3.73 6.89 -13.65
CA ALA A 5 4.28 6.39 -12.40
C ALA A 5 3.66 7.08 -11.17
N LEU A 6 3.54 8.40 -11.21
CA LEU A 6 2.97 9.18 -10.10
C LEU A 6 1.48 8.88 -9.89
N VAL A 7 0.70 8.72 -10.96
CA VAL A 7 -0.73 8.36 -10.86
C VAL A 7 -0.90 6.96 -10.28
N LEU A 8 -0.11 5.99 -10.73
CA LEU A 8 -0.15 4.61 -10.22
C LEU A 8 0.32 4.53 -8.76
N ALA A 9 1.38 5.25 -8.41
CA ALA A 9 1.87 5.37 -7.04
C ALA A 9 0.80 6.02 -6.15
N ALA A 10 0.13 7.08 -6.61
CA ALA A 10 -0.95 7.72 -5.88
C ALA A 10 -2.13 6.76 -5.65
N ALA A 11 -2.51 5.97 -6.66
CA ALA A 11 -3.53 4.93 -6.52
C ALA A 11 -3.13 3.86 -5.48
N ALA A 12 -1.88 3.40 -5.49
CA ALA A 12 -1.36 2.46 -4.49
C ALA A 12 -1.37 3.06 -3.07
N GLY A 13 -0.92 4.31 -2.92
CA GLY A 13 -0.94 5.04 -1.65
C GLY A 13 -2.36 5.24 -1.11
N LEU A 14 -3.30 5.67 -1.95
CA LEU A 14 -4.71 5.84 -1.58
C LEU A 14 -5.36 4.52 -1.14
N LEU A 15 -5.04 3.42 -1.81
CA LEU A 15 -5.49 2.10 -1.38
C LEU A 15 -4.97 1.75 0.03
N HIS A 16 -3.73 2.10 0.34
CA HIS A 16 -3.16 1.84 1.68
C HIS A 16 -3.73 2.76 2.76
N VAL A 17 -4.11 4.00 2.42
CA VAL A 17 -4.92 4.86 3.30
C VAL A 17 -6.29 4.23 3.58
N PHE A 18 -6.91 3.62 2.57
CA PHE A 18 -8.16 2.88 2.74
C PHE A 18 -7.97 1.66 3.65
N ILE A 19 -6.91 0.87 3.45
CA ILE A 19 -6.58 -0.28 4.31
C ILE A 19 -6.33 0.17 5.75
N PHE A 20 -5.54 1.24 5.97
CA PHE A 20 -5.36 1.86 7.28
C PHE A 20 -6.70 2.20 7.95
N THR A 21 -7.63 2.79 7.19
CA THR A 21 -8.95 3.15 7.72
C THR A 21 -9.70 1.92 8.20
N LEU A 22 -9.64 0.81 7.46
CA LEU A 22 -10.23 -0.45 7.86
C LEU A 22 -9.54 -1.03 9.11
N GLU A 23 -8.22 -1.13 9.11
CA GLU A 23 -7.46 -1.84 10.16
C GLU A 23 -7.32 -1.05 11.48
N SER A 24 -7.17 0.28 11.43
CA SER A 24 -6.93 1.10 12.63
C SER A 24 -8.18 1.78 13.15
N LEU A 25 -9.12 2.17 12.28
CA LEU A 25 -10.29 2.97 12.70
C LEU A 25 -11.56 2.13 12.75
N ARG A 26 -11.74 1.19 11.82
CA ARG A 26 -13.01 0.48 11.61
C ARG A 26 -12.93 -1.02 11.90
N TRP A 27 -11.85 -1.51 12.49
CA TRP A 27 -11.60 -2.96 12.63
C TRP A 27 -12.73 -3.72 13.32
N ARG A 28 -13.27 -3.13 14.40
CA ARG A 28 -14.36 -3.73 15.19
C ARG A 28 -15.72 -3.74 14.50
N GLU A 29 -15.85 -3.10 13.34
CA GLU A 29 -17.09 -3.13 12.57
C GLU A 29 -17.26 -4.49 11.87
N PRO A 30 -18.45 -5.12 11.93
CA PRO A 30 -18.70 -6.39 11.26
C PRO A 30 -18.50 -6.41 9.75
N SER A 31 -18.63 -5.28 9.07
CA SER A 31 -18.29 -5.17 7.64
C SER A 31 -16.79 -5.30 7.38
N THR A 32 -15.96 -4.82 8.32
CA THR A 32 -14.52 -4.77 8.19
C THR A 32 -13.91 -6.13 8.50
N TRP A 33 -14.07 -6.64 9.72
CA TRP A 33 -13.39 -7.89 10.11
C TRP A 33 -13.82 -9.10 9.28
N ARG A 34 -15.06 -9.11 8.73
CA ARG A 34 -15.48 -10.13 7.75
C ARG A 34 -14.72 -10.07 6.43
N THR A 35 -14.37 -8.86 5.98
CA THR A 35 -13.52 -8.68 4.78
C THR A 35 -12.14 -9.28 4.98
N PHE A 36 -11.63 -9.26 6.21
CA PHE A 36 -10.35 -9.86 6.61
C PHE A 36 -10.47 -11.33 7.04
N GLY A 37 -11.64 -11.96 6.88
CA GLY A 37 -11.83 -13.38 7.20
C GLY A 37 -11.81 -13.73 8.69
N VAL A 38 -11.99 -12.75 9.58
CA VAL A 38 -12.12 -12.99 11.02
C VAL A 38 -13.48 -13.66 11.30
N ALA A 39 -13.52 -14.63 12.21
CA ALA A 39 -14.70 -15.49 12.38
C ALA A 39 -15.80 -14.87 13.25
N SER A 40 -15.42 -14.02 14.23
CA SER A 40 -16.36 -13.49 15.21
C SER A 40 -15.97 -12.11 15.72
N GLN A 41 -16.92 -11.43 16.39
CA GLN A 41 -16.65 -10.17 17.09
C GLN A 41 -15.59 -10.35 18.20
N ALA A 42 -15.61 -11.48 18.92
CA ALA A 42 -14.64 -11.75 19.98
C ALA A 42 -13.21 -11.88 19.43
N ASP A 43 -13.04 -12.53 18.27
CA ASP A 43 -11.75 -12.61 17.59
C ASP A 43 -11.30 -11.24 17.06
N ALA A 44 -12.24 -10.44 16.52
CA ALA A 44 -11.97 -9.08 16.08
C ALA A 44 -11.50 -8.19 17.25
N ASP A 45 -12.15 -8.29 18.41
CA ASP A 45 -11.77 -7.54 19.61
C ASP A 45 -10.39 -7.97 20.13
N THR A 46 -10.08 -9.27 20.08
CA THR A 46 -8.77 -9.83 20.48
C THR A 46 -7.65 -9.39 19.55
N THR A 47 -7.91 -9.31 18.25
CA THR A 47 -6.91 -8.94 17.22
C THR A 47 -6.84 -7.43 16.97
N ALA A 48 -7.74 -6.62 17.53
CA ALA A 48 -7.80 -5.18 17.29
C ALA A 48 -6.50 -4.42 17.55
N PRO A 49 -5.69 -4.72 18.60
CA PRO A 49 -4.40 -4.05 18.78
C PRO A 49 -3.39 -4.39 17.67
N LEU A 50 -3.42 -5.62 17.16
CA LEU A 50 -2.55 -6.04 16.05
C LEU A 50 -2.96 -5.33 14.75
N ALA A 51 -4.26 -5.35 14.42
CA ALA A 51 -4.79 -4.65 13.26
C ALA A 51 -4.51 -3.15 13.33
N TYR A 52 -4.67 -2.54 14.51
CA TYR A 52 -4.35 -1.13 14.72
C TYR A 52 -2.91 -0.80 14.31
N ASN A 53 -1.94 -1.59 14.76
CA ASN A 53 -0.54 -1.39 14.40
C ASN A 53 -0.27 -1.65 12.91
N GLN A 54 -0.86 -2.69 12.33
CA GLN A 54 -0.76 -2.98 10.88
C GLN A 54 -1.28 -1.81 10.03
N GLY A 55 -2.41 -1.22 10.41
CA GLY A 55 -2.94 -0.07 9.69
C GLY A 55 -1.98 1.12 9.72
N PHE A 56 -1.27 1.37 10.82
CA PHE A 56 -0.27 2.44 10.86
C PHE A 56 0.95 2.15 9.98
N TYR A 57 1.40 0.90 9.87
CA TYR A 57 2.40 0.55 8.86
C TYR A 57 1.90 0.87 7.44
N ASN A 58 0.66 0.51 7.11
CA ASN A 58 0.03 0.84 5.83
C ASN A 58 -0.04 2.36 5.61
N LEU A 59 -0.39 3.14 6.64
CA LEU A 59 -0.39 4.60 6.58
C LEU A 59 1.01 5.16 6.29
N PHE A 60 2.05 4.65 6.95
CA PHE A 60 3.41 5.16 6.74
C PHE A 60 3.95 4.81 5.35
N LEU A 61 3.58 3.66 4.77
CA LEU A 61 3.85 3.37 3.37
C LEU A 61 3.18 4.40 2.45
N ALA A 62 1.90 4.71 2.68
CA ALA A 62 1.20 5.73 1.91
C ALA A 62 1.84 7.12 2.07
N VAL A 63 2.24 7.52 3.28
CA VAL A 63 2.96 8.77 3.54
C VAL A 63 4.27 8.82 2.75
N GLY A 64 5.08 7.76 2.80
CA GLY A 64 6.31 7.66 2.02
C GLY A 64 6.06 7.81 0.52
N THR A 65 5.03 7.14 0.00
CA THR A 65 4.62 7.27 -1.40
C THR A 65 4.22 8.71 -1.77
N PHE A 66 3.37 9.37 -0.97
CA PHE A 66 2.93 10.73 -1.27
C PHE A 66 4.02 11.77 -1.11
N VAL A 67 4.90 11.64 -0.11
CA VAL A 67 6.08 12.51 0.02
C VAL A 67 6.99 12.33 -1.19
N GLY A 68 7.24 11.09 -1.62
CA GLY A 68 8.00 10.81 -2.83
C GLY A 68 7.38 11.46 -4.07
N ILE A 69 6.06 11.34 -4.26
CA ILE A 69 5.34 11.99 -5.37
C ILE A 69 5.52 13.51 -5.33
N VAL A 70 5.34 14.14 -4.16
CA VAL A 70 5.49 15.59 -4.00
C VAL A 70 6.90 16.02 -4.35
N VAL A 71 7.93 15.32 -3.85
CA VAL A 71 9.34 15.62 -4.17
C VAL A 71 9.59 15.54 -5.67
N VAL A 72 9.16 14.45 -6.34
CA VAL A 72 9.31 14.34 -7.82
C VAL A 72 8.56 15.48 -8.55
N ALA A 73 7.42 15.91 -8.04
CA ALA A 73 6.58 16.92 -8.70
C ALA A 73 7.07 18.36 -8.52
N VAL A 74 7.78 18.68 -7.44
CA VAL A 74 8.23 20.04 -7.11
C VAL A 74 9.74 20.24 -7.32
N SER A 75 10.52 19.17 -7.31
CA SER A 75 11.95 19.19 -7.64
C SER A 75 12.19 18.95 -9.14
N ASP A 76 13.47 18.80 -9.52
CA ASP A 76 13.83 18.25 -10.82
C ASP A 76 13.26 16.83 -10.98
N THR A 77 12.81 16.47 -12.19
CA THR A 77 12.17 15.18 -12.47
C THR A 77 13.10 13.99 -12.26
N HIS A 78 14.40 14.23 -12.12
CA HIS A 78 15.44 13.25 -11.83
C HIS A 78 15.90 13.25 -10.36
N ASP A 79 15.16 13.90 -9.45
CA ASP A 79 15.49 13.92 -8.03
C ASP A 79 15.51 12.48 -7.46
N PRO A 80 16.69 11.99 -7.02
CA PRO A 80 16.82 10.62 -6.53
C PRO A 80 16.07 10.38 -5.22
N ILE A 81 15.81 11.43 -4.42
CA ILE A 81 15.10 11.31 -3.14
C ILE A 81 13.64 10.93 -3.41
N GLY A 82 12.97 11.64 -4.31
CA GLY A 82 11.57 11.41 -4.64
C GLY A 82 11.33 10.02 -5.22
N TRP A 83 12.15 9.62 -6.19
CA TRP A 83 12.06 8.29 -6.79
C TRP A 83 12.41 7.16 -5.83
N THR A 84 13.41 7.35 -4.96
CA THR A 84 13.75 6.34 -3.94
C THR A 84 12.58 6.10 -3.00
N LEU A 85 11.89 7.17 -2.56
CA LEU A 85 10.72 7.04 -1.69
C LEU A 85 9.56 6.32 -2.40
N VAL A 86 9.25 6.68 -3.65
CA VAL A 86 8.20 6.01 -4.44
C VAL A 86 8.52 4.52 -4.63
N VAL A 87 9.73 4.20 -5.09
CA VAL A 87 10.15 2.81 -5.36
C VAL A 87 10.19 2.00 -4.08
N PHE A 88 10.73 2.54 -2.98
CA PHE A 88 10.81 1.82 -1.71
C PHE A 88 9.41 1.55 -1.14
N ALA A 89 8.56 2.59 -1.03
CA ALA A 89 7.23 2.44 -0.45
C ALA A 89 6.35 1.52 -1.29
N CYS A 90 6.23 1.74 -2.61
CA CYS A 90 5.46 0.86 -3.49
C CYS A 90 6.09 -0.53 -3.61
N GLY A 91 7.42 -0.64 -3.56
CA GLY A 91 8.13 -1.92 -3.52
C GLY A 91 7.78 -2.73 -2.27
N SER A 92 7.68 -2.10 -1.09
CA SER A 92 7.22 -2.75 0.13
C SER A 92 5.76 -3.20 0.04
N MET A 93 4.87 -2.40 -0.56
CA MET A 93 3.48 -2.80 -0.81
C MET A 93 3.40 -4.04 -1.72
N LEU A 94 4.20 -4.07 -2.79
CA LEU A 94 4.30 -5.22 -3.68
C LEU A 94 4.85 -6.46 -2.95
N ALA A 95 5.92 -6.30 -2.17
CA ALA A 95 6.50 -7.40 -1.39
C ALA A 95 5.47 -7.96 -0.39
N ALA A 96 4.72 -7.09 0.30
CA ALA A 96 3.63 -7.50 1.19
C ALA A 96 2.52 -8.25 0.45
N ALA A 97 2.17 -7.84 -0.78
CA ALA A 97 1.22 -8.55 -1.62
C ALA A 97 1.69 -9.98 -1.96
N LEU A 98 2.98 -10.14 -2.26
CA LEU A 98 3.59 -11.46 -2.53
C LEU A 98 3.62 -12.33 -1.27
N VAL A 99 3.97 -11.75 -0.12
CA VAL A 99 3.89 -12.45 1.18
C VAL A 99 2.46 -12.88 1.46
N LEU A 100 1.46 -12.01 1.25
CA LEU A 100 0.05 -12.37 1.42
C LEU A 100 -0.35 -13.53 0.48
N LEU A 101 0.03 -13.48 -0.79
CA LEU A 101 -0.25 -14.57 -1.75
C LEU A 101 0.40 -15.89 -1.32
N SER A 102 1.58 -15.84 -0.70
CA SER A 102 2.29 -17.05 -0.22
C SER A 102 1.54 -17.79 0.89
N THR A 103 0.59 -17.13 1.56
CA THR A 103 -0.25 -17.75 2.61
C THR A 103 -1.45 -18.53 2.06
N GLY A 104 -1.72 -18.47 0.75
CA GLY A 104 -2.74 -19.28 0.10
C GLY A 104 -3.43 -18.60 -1.09
N LEU A 105 -3.90 -19.40 -2.05
CA LEU A 105 -4.60 -18.92 -3.24
C LEU A 105 -5.94 -18.24 -2.94
N SER A 106 -6.54 -18.50 -1.78
CA SER A 106 -7.71 -17.76 -1.29
C SER A 106 -7.43 -16.25 -1.18
N ASN A 107 -6.17 -15.85 -1.01
CA ASN A 107 -5.75 -14.46 -0.93
C ASN A 107 -5.38 -13.83 -2.27
N LEU A 108 -5.49 -14.55 -3.40
CA LEU A 108 -5.11 -14.05 -4.73
C LEU A 108 -5.80 -12.73 -5.07
N ARG A 109 -7.09 -12.60 -4.76
CA ARG A 109 -7.85 -11.36 -4.99
C ARG A 109 -7.30 -10.19 -4.18
N ALA A 110 -7.11 -10.38 -2.88
CA ALA A 110 -6.59 -9.33 -2.00
C ALA A 110 -5.17 -8.94 -2.39
N ALA A 111 -4.30 -9.91 -2.64
CA ALA A 111 -2.94 -9.70 -3.13
C ALA A 111 -2.92 -8.94 -4.46
N SER A 112 -3.82 -9.26 -5.39
CA SER A 112 -3.89 -8.57 -6.69
C SER A 112 -4.33 -7.12 -6.55
N ILE A 113 -5.33 -6.84 -5.69
CA ILE A 113 -5.85 -5.48 -5.45
C ILE A 113 -4.74 -4.55 -4.94
N GLN A 114 -3.92 -4.99 -3.99
CA GLN A 114 -2.82 -4.17 -3.47
C GLN A 114 -1.53 -4.25 -4.29
N GLY A 115 -1.23 -5.39 -4.91
CA GLY A 115 0.03 -5.64 -5.59
C GLY A 115 0.10 -5.08 -7.00
N VAL A 116 -0.99 -5.09 -7.77
CA VAL A 116 -0.96 -4.65 -9.18
C VAL A 116 -0.67 -3.14 -9.31
N PRO A 117 -1.34 -2.23 -8.58
CA PRO A 117 -1.01 -0.80 -8.65
C PRO A 117 0.44 -0.54 -8.24
N ALA A 118 0.90 -1.22 -7.18
CA ALA A 118 2.27 -1.10 -6.67
C ALA A 118 3.31 -1.60 -7.69
N LEU A 119 3.06 -2.74 -8.35
CA LEU A 119 3.93 -3.29 -9.40
C LEU A 119 4.06 -2.32 -10.57
N LEU A 120 2.93 -1.82 -11.07
CA LEU A 120 2.92 -0.90 -12.21
C LEU A 120 3.61 0.43 -11.85
N ALA A 121 3.40 0.92 -10.62
CA ALA A 121 4.08 2.11 -10.10
C ALA A 121 5.60 1.91 -10.07
N VAL A 122 6.09 0.80 -9.50
CA VAL A 122 7.53 0.49 -9.45
C VAL A 122 8.12 0.36 -10.84
N ALA A 123 7.48 -0.41 -11.74
CA ALA A 123 8.00 -0.62 -13.09
C ALA A 123 8.12 0.69 -13.89
N THR A 124 7.10 1.53 -13.83
CA THR A 124 7.09 2.83 -14.54
C THR A 124 7.99 3.86 -13.86
N ALA A 125 8.13 3.83 -12.54
CA ALA A 125 9.05 4.68 -11.77
C ALA A 125 10.51 4.38 -12.10
N LEU A 126 10.89 3.09 -12.19
CA LEU A 126 12.26 2.70 -12.55
C LEU A 126 12.64 3.20 -13.95
N VAL A 127 11.72 3.13 -14.92
CA VAL A 127 11.94 3.70 -16.26
C VAL A 127 12.03 5.22 -16.21
N ALA A 128 11.15 5.88 -15.45
CA ALA A 128 11.11 7.33 -15.34
C ALA A 128 12.32 7.93 -14.63
N ALA A 129 12.89 7.23 -13.63
CA ALA A 129 14.03 7.70 -12.86
C ALA A 129 15.36 7.64 -13.65
N THR A 130 15.42 6.86 -14.74
CA THR A 130 16.64 6.65 -15.54
C THR A 130 16.59 7.26 -16.94
N ALA A 131 15.45 7.83 -17.35
CA ALA A 131 15.23 8.39 -18.69
C ALA A 131 15.27 9.92 -18.65
#